data_AF-A0A2K6F248-F1
#
_entry.id   AF-A0A2K6F248-F1
#
_cell.length_a   1.000
_cell.length_b   1.000
_cell.length_c   1.000
_cell.angle_alpha   90.00
_cell.angle_beta   90.00
_cell.angle_gamma   90.00
#
_symmetry.space_group_name_H-M   'P 1'
#
loop_
_entity.id
_entity.type
_entity.pdbx_description
1 polymer ?
#
loop_
_entity_poly.entity_id
_entity_poly.type
_entity_poly.pdbx_seq_one_letter_code
_entity_poly.pdbx_strand_id
1 'polypeptide(L)'
;MAVTLEEAPWLGWILLKALLRFAFMVANNLVAIPSYICYVIILQPLRVLDSKRFWYIEGIMYKWLLGMVASWGWYAGYTVMEWGEDIKAISKDEAVMLVNHQATGDVCTLMMCLQDKGLVVAEMMWLMDHIFKYTNFGIVSLLHGDFFIRQGRSYRDQQLLLLKKHLENYYRSRGRKWIVLFPEGGFLRKRRETSQAFAKKNNLPFLTHVTLPRCGATKIILSTLVARQENGSPAGGDAKESIFPIKDVPLEIDDLTNWLYQRFIEKEDLLSHFYETGAFPPSKGQKEAVSREMTLSNMWIFLIQSFAFLSGYMWYNIIQYFYHYLF
;
A
#
# COMPACT_ATOMS: atom_id res chain seq x y z
N MET A 1 -7.88 -30.15 19.18
CA MET A 1 -8.48 -29.68 20.45
C MET A 1 -9.98 -29.74 20.27
N ALA A 2 -10.68 -30.62 20.99
CA ALA A 2 -12.13 -30.71 20.89
C ALA A 2 -12.75 -29.50 21.62
N VAL A 3 -13.61 -28.75 20.94
CA VAL A 3 -14.29 -27.56 21.49
C VAL A 3 -15.25 -28.06 22.58
N THR A 4 -15.16 -27.49 23.77
CA THR A 4 -16.06 -27.86 24.87
C THR A 4 -17.47 -27.33 24.60
N LEU A 5 -18.50 -27.99 25.16
CA LEU A 5 -19.91 -27.58 25.01
C LEU A 5 -20.18 -26.13 25.50
N GLU A 6 -19.35 -25.61 26.39
CA GLU A 6 -19.41 -24.23 26.89
C GLU A 6 -18.79 -23.20 25.94
N GLU A 7 -17.80 -23.60 25.13
CA GLU A 7 -17.14 -22.74 24.13
C GLU A 7 -17.94 -22.65 22.80
N ALA A 8 -18.86 -23.61 22.58
CA ALA A 8 -19.61 -23.72 21.33
C ALA A 8 -20.48 -22.48 20.99
N PRO A 9 -21.22 -21.84 21.94
CA PRO A 9 -21.99 -20.63 21.65
C PRO A 9 -21.12 -19.43 21.28
N TRP A 10 -19.97 -19.28 21.94
CA TRP A 10 -19.00 -18.21 21.67
C TRP A 10 -18.33 -18.39 20.30
N LEU A 11 -17.93 -19.63 19.97
CA LEU A 11 -17.40 -19.96 18.66
C LEU A 11 -18.42 -19.73 17.55
N GLY A 12 -19.68 -20.12 17.77
CA GLY A 12 -20.79 -19.86 16.84
C GLY A 12 -20.99 -18.37 16.57
N TRP A 13 -20.90 -17.54 17.61
CA TRP A 13 -20.99 -16.09 17.48
C TRP A 13 -19.81 -15.47 16.71
N ILE A 14 -18.59 -15.95 16.94
CA ILE A 14 -17.41 -15.52 16.17
C ILE A 14 -17.55 -15.89 14.70
N LEU A 15 -17.96 -17.13 14.42
CA LEU A 15 -18.17 -17.61 13.06
C LEU A 15 -19.24 -16.77 12.35
N LEU A 16 -20.37 -16.49 13.01
CA LEU A 16 -21.41 -15.62 12.45
C LEU A 16 -20.88 -14.21 12.14
N LYS A 17 -20.16 -13.59 13.07
CA LYS A 17 -19.53 -12.28 12.83
C LYS A 17 -18.55 -12.30 11.66
N ALA A 18 -17.72 -13.34 11.58
CA ALA A 18 -16.77 -13.51 10.49
C ALA A 18 -17.49 -13.66 9.14
N LEU A 19 -18.55 -14.47 9.08
CA LEU A 19 -19.36 -14.66 7.88
C LEU A 19 -20.07 -13.37 7.45
N LEU A 20 -20.66 -12.63 8.39
CA LEU A 20 -21.32 -11.35 8.09
C LEU A 20 -20.32 -10.30 7.58
N ARG A 21 -19.13 -10.21 8.19
CA ARG A 21 -18.05 -9.32 7.74
C ARG A 21 -17.54 -9.72 6.35
N PHE A 22 -17.37 -11.02 6.11
CA PHE A 22 -16.98 -11.54 4.80
C PHE A 22 -18.04 -11.26 3.74
N ALA A 23 -19.32 -11.51 4.04
CA ALA A 23 -20.44 -11.21 3.15
C ALA A 23 -20.51 -9.71 2.83
N PHE A 24 -20.33 -8.84 3.83
CA PHE A 24 -20.28 -7.40 3.62
C PHE A 24 -19.09 -6.99 2.73
N MET A 25 -17.90 -7.54 2.96
CA MET A 25 -16.73 -7.32 2.11
C MET A 25 -17.02 -7.74 0.66
N VAL A 26 -17.61 -8.92 0.44
CA VAL A 26 -17.97 -9.40 -0.91
C VAL A 26 -18.99 -8.47 -1.56
N ALA A 27 -20.08 -8.13 -0.87
CA ALA A 27 -21.11 -7.22 -1.36
C ALA A 27 -20.52 -5.86 -1.74
N ASN A 28 -19.66 -5.30 -0.88
CA ASN A 28 -18.95 -4.06 -1.14
C ASN A 28 -18.13 -4.13 -2.44
N ASN A 29 -17.34 -5.19 -2.63
CA ASN A 29 -16.54 -5.35 -3.85
C ASN A 29 -17.43 -5.52 -5.10
N LEU A 30 -18.55 -6.23 -4.99
CA LEU A 30 -19.51 -6.44 -6.09
C LEU A 30 -20.18 -5.14 -6.55
N VAL A 31 -20.38 -4.15 -5.67
CA VAL A 31 -20.98 -2.87 -6.04
C VAL A 31 -19.93 -1.81 -6.38
N ALA A 32 -18.86 -1.72 -5.60
CA ALA A 32 -17.88 -0.63 -5.69
C ALA A 32 -16.98 -0.77 -6.93
N ILE A 33 -16.48 -1.97 -7.23
CA ILE A 33 -15.50 -2.16 -8.30
C ILE A 33 -16.15 -1.99 -9.68
N PRO A 34 -17.31 -2.62 -9.99
CA PRO A 34 -17.99 -2.35 -11.26
C PRO A 34 -18.37 -0.88 -11.41
N SER A 35 -18.87 -0.23 -10.35
CA SER A 35 -19.19 1.20 -10.37
C SER A 35 -17.96 2.05 -10.70
N TYR A 36 -16.83 1.77 -10.06
CA TYR A 36 -15.55 2.43 -10.34
C TYR A 36 -15.14 2.29 -11.81
N ILE A 37 -15.25 1.09 -12.37
CA ILE A 37 -14.93 0.82 -13.78
C ILE A 37 -15.87 1.63 -14.70
N CYS A 38 -17.18 1.63 -14.42
CA CYS A 38 -18.16 2.41 -15.18
C CYS A 38 -17.86 3.92 -15.12
N TYR A 39 -17.50 4.45 -13.96
CA TYR A 39 -17.09 5.86 -13.83
C TYR A 39 -15.80 6.14 -14.61
N VAL A 40 -14.81 5.26 -14.57
CA VAL A 40 -13.58 5.42 -15.37
C VAL A 40 -13.90 5.39 -16.87
N ILE A 41 -14.83 4.56 -17.33
CA ILE A 41 -15.27 4.49 -18.73
C ILE A 41 -15.98 5.78 -19.14
N ILE A 42 -16.98 6.23 -18.37
CA ILE A 42 -17.76 7.43 -18.73
C ILE A 42 -16.92 8.71 -18.67
N LEU A 43 -15.86 8.72 -17.86
CA LEU A 43 -14.94 9.84 -17.74
C LEU A 43 -13.81 9.84 -18.78
N GLN A 44 -13.74 8.88 -19.71
CA GLN A 44 -12.70 8.89 -20.77
C GLN A 44 -12.69 10.16 -21.62
N PRO A 45 -13.82 10.80 -22.01
CA PRO A 45 -13.79 12.08 -22.71
C PRO A 45 -13.09 13.18 -21.89
N LEU A 46 -13.30 13.21 -20.57
CA LEU A 46 -12.60 14.15 -19.68
C LEU A 46 -11.10 13.87 -19.68
N ARG A 47 -10.66 12.61 -19.76
CA ARG A 47 -9.24 12.27 -19.86
C ARG A 47 -8.56 12.88 -21.09
N VAL A 48 -9.26 12.92 -22.22
CA VAL A 48 -8.74 13.49 -23.47
C VAL A 48 -8.71 15.02 -23.40
N LEU A 49 -9.74 15.64 -22.82
CA LEU A 49 -9.88 17.10 -22.75
C LEU A 49 -9.04 17.74 -21.62
N ASP A 50 -9.03 17.12 -20.44
CA ASP A 50 -8.30 17.55 -19.24
C ASP A 50 -7.84 16.33 -18.44
N SER A 51 -6.72 15.75 -18.90
CA SER A 51 -6.08 14.59 -18.26
C SER A 51 -5.77 14.84 -16.78
N LYS A 52 -5.37 16.07 -16.40
CA LYS A 52 -5.04 16.39 -15.00
C LYS A 52 -6.27 16.29 -14.10
N ARG A 53 -7.41 16.86 -14.51
CA ARG A 53 -8.67 16.74 -13.77
C ARG A 53 -9.17 15.31 -13.73
N PHE A 54 -9.03 14.55 -14.82
CA PHE A 54 -9.39 13.13 -14.84
C PHE A 54 -8.63 12.34 -13.76
N TRP A 55 -7.31 12.45 -13.69
CA TRP A 55 -6.50 11.72 -12.70
C TRP A 55 -6.73 12.19 -11.27
N TYR A 56 -7.05 13.47 -11.08
CA TYR A 56 -7.47 13.96 -9.77
C TYR A 56 -8.78 13.29 -9.32
N ILE A 57 -9.82 13.29 -10.16
CA ILE A 57 -11.11 12.67 -9.84
C ILE A 57 -10.96 11.16 -9.63
N GLU A 58 -10.22 10.48 -10.51
CA GLU A 58 -9.92 9.06 -10.39
C GLU A 58 -9.17 8.75 -9.09
N GLY A 59 -8.18 9.56 -8.70
CA GLY A 59 -7.46 9.43 -7.44
C GLY A 59 -8.37 9.56 -6.22
N ILE A 60 -9.35 10.47 -6.23
CA ILE A 60 -10.35 10.59 -5.16
C ILE A 60 -11.23 9.34 -5.09
N MET A 61 -11.72 8.84 -6.23
CA MET A 61 -12.50 7.60 -6.26
C MET A 61 -11.69 6.40 -5.76
N TYR A 62 -10.42 6.32 -6.15
CA TYR A 62 -9.47 5.30 -5.69
C TYR A 62 -9.24 5.37 -4.18
N LYS A 63 -9.07 6.58 -3.63
CA LYS A 63 -8.99 6.81 -2.19
C LYS A 63 -10.24 6.35 -1.44
N TRP A 64 -11.43 6.58 -1.97
CA TRP A 64 -12.67 6.08 -1.36
C TRP A 64 -12.76 4.56 -1.40
N LEU A 65 -12.39 3.95 -2.53
CA LEU A 65 -12.35 2.49 -2.65
C LEU A 65 -11.40 1.86 -1.61
N LEU A 66 -10.21 2.43 -1.43
CA LEU A 66 -9.28 1.99 -0.40
C LEU A 66 -9.71 2.40 1.02
N GLY A 67 -10.62 3.37 1.15
CA GLY A 67 -11.29 3.71 2.41
C GLY A 67 -12.22 2.61 2.85
N MET A 68 -12.91 1.99 1.90
CA MET A 68 -13.71 0.79 2.15
C MET A 68 -12.82 -0.39 2.56
N VAL A 69 -11.65 -0.57 1.93
CA VAL A 69 -10.65 -1.58 2.35
C VAL A 69 -10.18 -1.34 3.79
N ALA A 70 -9.82 -0.10 4.13
CA ALA A 70 -9.44 0.28 5.50
C ALA A 70 -10.56 -0.02 6.51
N SER A 71 -11.82 0.22 6.13
CA SER A 71 -12.97 -0.02 7.00
C SER A 71 -13.16 -1.49 7.40
N TRP A 72 -12.62 -2.46 6.66
CA TRP A 72 -12.73 -3.87 7.04
C TRP A 72 -11.99 -4.19 8.33
N GLY A 73 -10.80 -3.60 8.53
CA GLY A 73 -10.05 -3.71 9.79
C GLY A 73 -10.75 -2.97 10.93
N TRP A 74 -11.26 -1.77 10.62
CA TRP A 74 -12.02 -0.94 11.56
C TRP A 74 -13.27 -1.65 12.10
N TYR A 75 -14.13 -2.17 11.23
CA TYR A 75 -15.32 -2.93 11.62
C TYR A 75 -15.01 -4.30 12.23
N ALA A 76 -13.80 -4.82 11.97
CA ALA A 76 -13.32 -6.01 12.66
C ALA A 76 -13.00 -5.75 14.14
N GLY A 77 -12.79 -4.48 14.52
CA GLY A 77 -12.44 -4.04 15.87
C GLY A 77 -10.94 -3.99 16.11
N TYR A 78 -10.12 -3.90 15.06
CA TYR A 78 -8.68 -3.73 15.20
C TYR A 78 -8.32 -2.28 15.50
N THR A 79 -7.55 -2.07 16.56
CA THR A 79 -6.88 -0.80 16.85
C THR A 79 -5.56 -0.76 16.08
N VAL A 80 -5.34 0.28 15.29
CA VAL A 80 -4.05 0.53 14.63
C VAL A 80 -3.39 1.71 15.29
N MET A 81 -2.15 1.51 15.70
CA MET A 81 -1.34 2.49 16.39
C MET A 81 -0.16 2.84 15.50
N GLU A 82 0.13 4.13 15.39
CA GLU A 82 1.25 4.68 14.63
C GLU A 82 2.25 5.29 15.61
N TRP A 83 3.53 4.93 15.46
CA TRP A 83 4.64 5.48 16.24
C TRP A 83 5.61 6.21 15.30
N GLY A 84 6.28 7.21 15.85
CA GLY A 84 7.24 8.03 15.12
C GLY A 84 6.59 9.29 14.54
N GLU A 85 7.19 9.82 13.48
CA GLU A 85 6.81 11.11 12.93
C GLU A 85 5.53 11.05 12.10
N ASP A 86 4.70 12.09 12.22
CA ASP A 86 3.52 12.23 11.37
C ASP A 86 3.90 12.58 9.93
N ILE A 87 3.80 11.58 9.05
CA ILE A 87 4.08 11.71 7.62
C ILE A 87 3.15 12.70 6.90
N LYS A 88 2.10 13.21 7.56
CA LYS A 88 1.27 14.30 7.03
C LYS A 88 2.11 15.53 6.64
N ALA A 89 3.24 15.74 7.31
CA ALA A 89 4.18 16.82 6.98
C ALA A 89 4.72 16.76 5.55
N ILE A 90 4.92 15.54 5.02
CA ILE A 90 5.46 15.30 3.66
C ILE A 90 4.37 14.84 2.68
N SER A 91 3.08 14.94 3.04
CA SER A 91 1.99 14.37 2.25
C SER A 91 1.88 14.94 0.83
N LYS A 92 2.47 16.10 0.57
CA LYS A 92 2.46 16.80 -0.73
C LYS A 92 3.71 16.53 -1.57
N ASP A 93 4.72 15.89 -0.99
CA ASP A 93 6.01 15.62 -1.62
C ASP A 93 5.98 14.29 -2.40
N GLU A 94 7.01 14.05 -3.21
CA GLU A 94 7.25 12.73 -3.81
C GLU A 94 8.00 11.84 -2.82
N ALA A 95 7.48 10.63 -2.53
CA ALA A 95 8.06 9.73 -1.53
C ALA A 95 7.98 8.25 -1.94
N VAL A 96 8.98 7.48 -1.50
CA VAL A 96 8.99 6.01 -1.60
C VAL A 96 8.85 5.44 -0.19
N MET A 97 7.74 4.77 0.08
CA MET A 97 7.46 4.11 1.35
C MET A 97 7.92 2.65 1.28
N LEU A 98 8.91 2.29 2.10
CA LEU A 98 9.45 0.94 2.20
C LEU A 98 8.78 0.18 3.36
N VAL A 99 8.07 -0.90 3.03
CA VAL A 99 7.27 -1.66 4.01
C VAL A 99 7.77 -3.11 4.08
N ASN A 100 7.95 -3.66 5.29
CA ASN A 100 8.18 -5.10 5.46
C ASN A 100 6.86 -5.84 5.18
N HIS A 101 6.90 -7.12 4.79
CA HIS A 101 5.68 -7.79 4.34
C HIS A 101 5.34 -9.01 5.21
N GLN A 102 4.27 -8.92 6.00
CA GLN A 102 3.85 -9.98 6.91
C GLN A 102 2.70 -10.80 6.34
N ALA A 103 1.64 -10.12 5.89
CA ALA A 103 0.42 -10.77 5.44
C ALA A 103 -0.37 -9.91 4.45
N THR A 104 -1.45 -10.46 3.90
CA THR A 104 -2.42 -9.67 3.12
C THR A 104 -3.05 -8.55 3.96
N GLY A 105 -3.15 -8.75 5.28
CA GLY A 105 -3.66 -7.76 6.23
C GLY A 105 -2.87 -6.45 6.29
N ASP A 106 -1.61 -6.46 5.83
CA ASP A 106 -0.76 -5.26 5.76
C ASP A 106 -1.45 -4.15 4.97
N VAL A 107 -2.23 -4.49 3.94
CA VAL A 107 -2.96 -3.53 3.11
C VAL A 107 -4.02 -2.79 3.93
N CYS A 108 -4.83 -3.50 4.72
CA CYS A 108 -5.86 -2.86 5.56
C CYS A 108 -5.22 -1.91 6.57
N THR A 109 -4.14 -2.35 7.23
CA THR A 109 -3.39 -1.54 8.20
C THR A 109 -2.79 -0.30 7.55
N LEU A 110 -2.08 -0.46 6.42
CA LEU A 110 -1.51 0.67 5.68
C LEU A 110 -2.59 1.66 5.25
N MET A 111 -3.72 1.19 4.72
CA MET A 111 -4.79 2.09 4.29
C MET A 111 -5.38 2.83 5.48
N MET A 112 -5.56 2.18 6.62
CA MET A 112 -6.00 2.85 7.84
C MET A 112 -5.03 3.95 8.30
N CYS A 113 -3.71 3.73 8.19
CA CYS A 113 -2.70 4.75 8.52
C CYS A 113 -2.66 5.93 7.53
N LEU A 114 -2.95 5.69 6.25
CA LEU A 114 -2.77 6.69 5.20
C LEU A 114 -4.03 7.51 4.90
N GLN A 115 -5.21 7.09 5.37
CA GLN A 115 -6.46 7.74 4.97
C GLN A 115 -6.62 9.19 5.43
N ASP A 116 -6.08 9.55 6.60
CA ASP A 116 -6.11 10.92 7.13
C ASP A 116 -4.95 11.80 6.63
N LYS A 117 -4.03 11.23 5.83
CA LYS A 117 -2.82 11.89 5.32
C LYS A 117 -3.06 12.63 3.99
N GLY A 118 -4.18 13.35 3.89
CA GLY A 118 -4.51 14.15 2.70
C GLY A 118 -4.69 13.29 1.43
N LEU A 119 -3.97 13.62 0.35
CA LEU A 119 -4.08 12.95 -0.95
C LEU A 119 -3.13 11.76 -1.13
N VAL A 120 -2.36 11.36 -0.10
CA VAL A 120 -1.37 10.26 -0.21
C VAL A 120 -1.97 9.01 -0.85
N VAL A 121 -3.12 8.53 -0.36
CA VAL A 121 -3.82 7.35 -0.92
C VAL A 121 -4.29 7.57 -2.37
N ALA A 122 -4.68 8.79 -2.73
CA ALA A 122 -5.15 9.13 -4.07
C ALA A 122 -4.00 9.21 -5.10
N GLU A 123 -2.81 9.57 -4.64
CA GLU A 123 -1.62 9.83 -5.46
C GLU A 123 -0.57 8.71 -5.36
N MET A 124 -0.86 7.59 -4.69
CA MET A 124 0.10 6.49 -4.56
C MET A 124 0.07 5.53 -5.75
N MET A 125 1.19 4.85 -5.98
CA MET A 125 1.34 3.77 -6.94
C MET A 125 1.86 2.54 -6.21
N TRP A 126 1.25 1.39 -6.47
CA TRP A 126 1.70 0.12 -5.91
C TRP A 126 2.65 -0.63 -6.84
N LEU A 127 3.59 -1.35 -6.24
CA LEU A 127 4.32 -2.44 -6.89
C LEU A 127 3.82 -3.77 -6.32
N MET A 128 3.08 -4.53 -7.14
CA MET A 128 2.42 -5.78 -6.72
C MET A 128 2.91 -6.99 -7.51
N ASP A 129 2.75 -8.18 -6.94
CA ASP A 129 3.00 -9.42 -7.69
C ASP A 129 2.05 -9.54 -8.89
N HIS A 130 2.57 -10.00 -10.03
CA HIS A 130 1.81 -10.21 -11.27
C HIS A 130 0.53 -11.02 -11.08
N ILE A 131 0.47 -11.96 -10.13
CA ILE A 131 -0.74 -12.76 -9.88
C ILE A 131 -1.95 -11.88 -9.50
N PHE A 132 -1.72 -10.74 -8.84
CA PHE A 132 -2.80 -9.85 -8.42
C PHE A 132 -3.54 -9.22 -9.59
N LYS A 133 -2.94 -9.16 -10.79
CA LYS A 133 -3.57 -8.63 -12.00
C LYS A 133 -4.90 -9.31 -12.34
N TYR A 134 -5.07 -10.57 -11.93
CA TYR A 134 -6.27 -11.39 -12.19
C TYR A 134 -7.32 -11.29 -11.08
N THR A 135 -7.12 -10.42 -10.09
CA THR A 135 -8.08 -10.19 -9.02
C THR A 135 -8.94 -8.96 -9.32
N ASN A 136 -10.04 -8.82 -8.58
CA ASN A 136 -10.88 -7.62 -8.58
C ASN A 136 -10.06 -6.35 -8.25
N PHE A 137 -9.15 -6.41 -7.29
CA PHE A 137 -8.22 -5.30 -6.99
C PHE A 137 -7.22 -5.07 -8.14
N GLY A 138 -6.79 -6.15 -8.80
CA GLY A 138 -5.91 -6.07 -9.96
C GLY A 138 -6.46 -5.21 -11.09
N ILE A 139 -7.75 -5.32 -11.37
CA ILE A 139 -8.43 -4.51 -12.40
C ILE A 139 -8.37 -3.02 -12.02
N VAL A 140 -8.71 -2.69 -10.77
CA VAL A 140 -8.63 -1.32 -10.26
C VAL A 140 -7.21 -0.80 -10.38
N SER A 141 -6.22 -1.58 -9.94
CA SER A 141 -4.80 -1.26 -10.02
C SER A 141 -4.31 -1.03 -11.45
N LEU A 142 -4.76 -1.83 -12.42
CA LEU A 142 -4.45 -1.61 -13.85
C LEU A 142 -5.00 -0.26 -14.35
N LEU A 143 -6.24 0.07 -13.99
CA LEU A 143 -6.87 1.34 -14.36
C LEU A 143 -6.14 2.52 -13.71
N HIS A 144 -5.81 2.39 -12.43
CA HIS A 144 -5.07 3.38 -11.65
C HIS A 144 -3.67 3.64 -12.22
N GLY A 145 -3.03 2.61 -12.75
CA GLY A 145 -1.67 2.68 -13.27
C GLY A 145 -0.63 2.19 -12.28
N ASP A 146 -1.01 1.25 -11.41
CA ASP A 146 -0.07 0.50 -10.60
C ASP A 146 0.81 -0.42 -11.46
N PHE A 147 1.93 -0.85 -10.90
CA PHE A 147 2.88 -1.71 -11.59
C PHE A 147 2.84 -3.14 -11.05
N PHE A 148 2.73 -4.11 -11.97
CA PHE A 148 2.76 -5.53 -11.64
C PHE A 148 4.12 -6.13 -11.98
N ILE A 149 4.82 -6.64 -10.98
CA ILE A 149 6.12 -7.29 -11.12
C ILE A 149 5.98 -8.81 -11.11
N ARG A 150 6.52 -9.45 -12.15
CA ARG A 150 6.65 -10.91 -12.19
C ARG A 150 7.88 -11.35 -11.39
N GLN A 151 7.67 -12.19 -10.38
CA GLN A 151 8.76 -12.77 -9.59
C GLN A 151 9.52 -13.84 -10.38
N GLY A 152 10.82 -13.99 -10.10
CA GLY A 152 11.68 -15.02 -10.69
C GLY A 152 12.99 -14.45 -11.24
N ARG A 153 14.06 -15.25 -11.22
CA ARG A 153 15.38 -14.81 -11.70
C ARG A 153 15.38 -14.51 -13.20
N SER A 154 14.70 -15.33 -14.00
CA SER A 154 14.64 -15.20 -15.46
C SER A 154 13.97 -13.91 -15.96
N TYR A 155 13.04 -13.34 -15.17
CA TYR A 155 12.31 -12.15 -15.56
C TYR A 155 12.89 -10.86 -14.96
N ARG A 156 13.84 -10.96 -14.02
CA ARG A 156 14.29 -9.84 -13.18
C ARG A 156 14.68 -8.61 -14.00
N ASP A 157 15.60 -8.75 -14.94
CA ASP A 157 16.15 -7.61 -15.68
C ASP A 157 15.10 -7.00 -16.61
N GLN A 158 14.27 -7.86 -17.24
CA GLN A 158 13.15 -7.41 -18.05
C GLN A 158 12.13 -6.62 -17.22
N GLN A 159 11.77 -7.10 -16.02
CA GLN A 159 10.82 -6.42 -15.14
C GLN A 159 11.34 -5.06 -14.65
N LEU A 160 12.64 -4.95 -14.37
CA LEU A 160 13.28 -3.68 -14.00
C LEU A 160 13.24 -2.67 -15.16
N LEU A 161 13.47 -3.12 -16.40
CA LEU A 161 13.33 -2.27 -17.59
C LEU A 161 11.88 -1.82 -17.80
N LEU A 162 10.91 -2.73 -17.60
CA LEU A 162 9.49 -2.40 -17.69
C LEU A 162 9.07 -1.41 -16.60
N LEU A 163 9.58 -1.55 -15.38
CA LEU A 163 9.34 -0.62 -14.28
C LEU A 163 9.86 0.78 -14.64
N LYS A 164 11.09 0.89 -15.15
CA LYS A 164 11.66 2.16 -15.62
C LYS A 164 10.74 2.84 -16.65
N LYS A 165 10.37 2.11 -17.71
CA LYS A 165 9.47 2.63 -18.76
C LYS A 165 8.11 3.04 -18.20
N HIS A 166 7.57 2.29 -17.25
CA HIS A 166 6.28 2.61 -16.62
C HIS A 166 6.35 3.91 -15.83
N LEU A 167 7.40 4.09 -15.02
CA LEU A 167 7.64 5.30 -14.25
C LEU A 167 7.79 6.53 -15.16
N GLU A 168 8.58 6.41 -16.23
CA GLU A 168 8.83 7.50 -17.18
C GLU A 168 7.56 7.99 -17.87
N ASN A 169 6.65 7.07 -18.20
CA ASN A 169 5.45 7.33 -19.00
C ASN A 169 4.21 7.67 -18.17
N TYR A 170 4.05 7.06 -16.99
CA TYR A 170 2.78 7.09 -16.26
C TYR A 170 2.84 7.73 -14.88
N TYR A 171 3.98 7.73 -14.18
CA TYR A 171 4.02 8.14 -12.77
C TYR A 171 3.56 9.61 -12.59
N ARG A 172 4.33 10.56 -13.14
CA ARG A 172 4.01 12.00 -13.03
C ARG A 172 2.84 12.42 -13.93
N SER A 173 2.67 11.77 -15.09
CA SER A 173 1.59 12.10 -16.03
C SER A 173 0.20 11.75 -15.48
N ARG A 174 0.12 10.81 -14.55
CA ARG A 174 -1.09 10.46 -13.79
C ARG A 174 -1.17 11.15 -12.41
N GLY A 175 -0.30 12.12 -12.14
CA GLY A 175 -0.28 12.85 -10.87
C GLY A 175 0.12 12.00 -9.65
N ARG A 176 0.84 10.89 -9.85
CA ARG A 176 1.32 10.06 -8.73
C ARG A 176 2.52 10.72 -8.06
N LYS A 177 2.56 10.60 -6.74
CA LYS A 177 3.61 11.15 -5.86
C LYS A 177 4.15 10.14 -4.86
N TRP A 178 3.41 9.10 -4.54
CA TRP A 178 3.83 8.11 -3.56
C TRP A 178 4.05 6.76 -4.22
N ILE A 179 5.08 6.02 -3.80
CA ILE A 179 5.29 4.64 -4.22
C ILE A 179 5.33 3.77 -2.96
N VAL A 180 4.47 2.76 -2.89
CA VAL A 180 4.52 1.75 -1.82
C VAL A 180 5.25 0.53 -2.34
N LEU A 181 6.35 0.17 -1.68
CA LEU A 181 7.23 -0.92 -2.06
C LEU A 181 7.46 -1.87 -0.88
N PHE A 182 7.30 -3.17 -1.14
CA PHE A 182 7.70 -4.24 -0.23
C PHE A 182 9.03 -4.86 -0.69
N PRO A 183 10.20 -4.32 -0.28
CA PRO A 183 11.47 -4.74 -0.85
C PRO A 183 11.89 -6.17 -0.44
N GLU A 184 11.23 -6.76 0.56
CA GLU A 184 11.39 -8.19 0.91
C GLU A 184 11.02 -9.14 -0.26
N GLY A 185 10.16 -8.68 -1.18
CA GLY A 185 9.76 -9.44 -2.37
C GLY A 185 8.85 -10.64 -2.06
N GLY A 186 8.10 -10.58 -0.96
CA GLY A 186 7.06 -11.54 -0.56
C GLY A 186 6.91 -11.61 0.96
N PHE A 187 5.90 -12.34 1.44
CA PHE A 187 5.65 -12.50 2.88
C PHE A 187 6.87 -13.08 3.62
N LEU A 188 7.16 -12.54 4.80
CA LEU A 188 8.23 -12.96 5.71
C LEU A 188 8.25 -14.48 5.87
N ARG A 189 7.11 -15.09 6.21
CA ARG A 189 6.99 -16.55 6.42
C ARG A 189 7.50 -17.38 5.23
N LYS A 190 7.38 -16.86 4.00
CA LYS A 190 7.84 -17.53 2.77
C LYS A 190 9.28 -17.17 2.40
N ARG A 191 9.83 -16.07 2.91
CA ARG A 191 11.13 -15.52 2.51
C ARG A 191 12.22 -15.68 3.55
N ARG A 192 11.87 -15.78 4.84
CA ARG A 192 12.81 -15.78 5.98
C ARG A 192 13.94 -16.79 5.81
N GLU A 193 13.61 -18.07 5.61
CA GLU A 193 14.62 -19.14 5.48
C GLU A 193 15.58 -18.88 4.30
N THR A 194 15.04 -18.50 3.13
CA THR A 194 15.87 -18.19 1.96
C THR A 194 16.73 -16.95 2.15
N SER A 195 16.22 -15.94 2.87
CA SER A 195 16.97 -14.73 3.22
C SER A 195 18.10 -15.04 4.19
N GLN A 196 17.84 -15.89 5.18
CA GLN A 196 18.80 -16.34 6.18
C GLN A 196 19.92 -17.18 5.57
N ALA A 197 19.60 -18.07 4.62
CA ALA A 197 20.60 -18.81 3.85
C ALA A 197 21.49 -17.87 3.01
N PHE A 198 20.89 -16.85 2.39
CA PHE A 198 21.65 -15.80 1.70
C PHE A 198 22.54 -15.01 2.65
N ALA A 199 22.04 -14.64 3.84
CA ALA A 199 22.80 -13.91 4.85
C ALA A 199 24.04 -14.71 5.29
N LYS A 200 23.86 -15.99 5.62
CA LYS A 200 24.95 -16.89 5.99
C LYS A 200 26.02 -17.02 4.91
N LYS A 201 25.62 -17.10 3.63
CA LYS A 201 26.55 -17.22 2.51
C LYS A 201 27.39 -15.96 2.29
N ASN A 202 26.86 -14.78 2.61
CA ASN A 202 27.47 -13.49 2.33
C ASN A 202 27.98 -12.77 3.59
N ASN A 203 28.05 -13.46 4.74
CA ASN A 203 28.44 -12.89 6.03
C ASN A 203 27.63 -11.65 6.42
N LEU A 204 26.31 -11.69 6.19
CA LEU A 204 25.37 -10.63 6.57
C LEU A 204 24.62 -11.00 7.86
N PRO A 205 24.05 -10.02 8.58
CA PRO A 205 23.26 -10.26 9.78
C PRO A 205 22.06 -11.20 9.56
N PHE A 206 21.75 -11.98 10.58
CA PHE A 206 20.65 -12.93 10.57
C PHE A 206 19.39 -12.27 11.13
N LEU A 207 18.40 -12.01 10.26
CA LEU A 207 17.18 -11.31 10.62
C LEU A 207 16.02 -12.30 10.85
N THR A 208 15.17 -12.03 11.84
CA THR A 208 14.07 -12.90 12.28
C THR A 208 12.70 -12.31 11.99
N HIS A 209 12.53 -11.01 12.20
CA HIS A 209 11.27 -10.26 12.08
C HIS A 209 11.12 -9.54 10.73
N VAL A 210 12.20 -9.39 9.99
CA VAL A 210 12.22 -8.94 8.59
C VAL A 210 13.11 -9.84 7.72
N THR A 211 13.17 -9.55 6.42
CA THR A 211 14.16 -10.14 5.51
C THR A 211 15.08 -9.11 4.90
N LEU A 212 16.25 -9.54 4.41
CA LEU A 212 17.17 -8.65 3.71
C LEU A 212 16.50 -8.11 2.44
N PRO A 213 16.34 -6.79 2.29
CA PRO A 213 15.60 -6.17 1.20
C PRO A 213 16.30 -6.34 -0.15
N ARG A 214 15.52 -6.45 -1.22
CA ARG A 214 16.02 -6.44 -2.59
C ARG A 214 16.19 -5.00 -3.08
N CYS A 215 17.37 -4.67 -3.60
CA CYS A 215 17.72 -3.31 -4.05
C CYS A 215 17.16 -2.93 -5.44
N GLY A 216 16.92 -3.92 -6.32
CA GLY A 216 16.67 -3.65 -7.75
C GLY A 216 15.54 -2.66 -8.06
N ALA A 217 14.34 -2.87 -7.48
CA ALA A 217 13.21 -1.98 -7.72
C ALA A 217 13.46 -0.57 -7.15
N THR A 218 13.99 -0.48 -5.93
CA THR A 218 14.37 0.79 -5.29
C THR A 218 15.36 1.57 -6.16
N LYS A 219 16.43 0.93 -6.65
CA LYS A 219 17.40 1.57 -7.54
C LYS A 219 16.75 2.14 -8.80
N ILE A 220 15.86 1.38 -9.45
CA ILE A 220 15.18 1.85 -10.66
C ILE A 220 14.28 3.04 -10.35
N ILE A 221 13.53 2.99 -9.26
CA ILE A 221 12.66 4.09 -8.83
C ILE A 221 13.49 5.37 -8.60
N LEU A 222 14.53 5.28 -7.77
CA LEU A 222 15.37 6.43 -7.44
C LEU A 222 16.08 6.98 -8.68
N SER A 223 16.79 6.13 -9.44
CA SER A 223 17.52 6.60 -10.62
C SER A 223 16.61 7.17 -11.72
N THR A 224 15.36 6.71 -11.85
CA THR A 224 14.42 7.23 -12.86
C THR A 224 13.77 8.55 -12.43
N LEU A 225 13.39 8.67 -11.16
CA LEU A 225 12.63 9.83 -10.69
C LEU A 225 13.52 10.98 -10.22
N VAL A 226 14.70 10.67 -9.66
CA VAL A 226 15.64 11.65 -9.10
C VAL A 226 16.57 12.21 -10.16
N ALA A 227 17.05 11.41 -11.12
CA ALA A 227 17.89 11.92 -12.21
C ALA A 227 17.17 12.98 -13.08
N ARG A 228 15.82 12.98 -13.08
CA ARG A 228 15.02 14.04 -13.72
C ARG A 228 14.94 15.33 -12.89
N GLN A 229 15.26 15.29 -11.60
CA GLN A 229 15.27 16.45 -10.71
C GLN A 229 16.59 17.23 -10.76
N GLU A 230 17.70 16.72 -11.30
CA GLU A 230 18.95 17.49 -11.45
C GLU A 230 18.82 18.75 -12.35
N ASN A 231 17.67 18.92 -13.04
CA ASN A 231 17.28 20.15 -13.73
C ASN A 231 16.43 21.12 -12.88
N GLY A 232 16.34 20.91 -11.56
CA GLY A 232 15.62 21.77 -10.62
C GLY A 232 16.26 21.70 -9.22
N SER A 233 16.38 22.84 -8.55
CA SER A 233 17.07 22.93 -7.25
C SER A 233 16.48 21.97 -6.20
N PRO A 234 17.31 21.27 -5.40
CA PRO A 234 16.81 20.37 -4.36
C PRO A 234 16.21 21.17 -3.21
N ALA A 235 15.03 20.75 -2.73
CA ALA A 235 14.46 21.22 -1.47
C ALA A 235 15.24 20.61 -0.30
N GLY A 236 15.86 21.47 0.51
CA GLY A 236 16.57 21.08 1.73
C GLY A 236 15.60 20.80 2.86
N GLY A 237 15.56 19.55 3.32
CA GLY A 237 15.07 19.17 4.64
C GLY A 237 16.20 18.51 5.43
N ASP A 238 16.21 18.72 6.74
CA ASP A 238 17.05 17.97 7.66
C ASP A 238 16.56 16.53 7.76
N ALA A 239 17.48 15.57 7.82
CA ALA A 239 17.17 14.16 7.99
C ALA A 239 16.46 13.93 9.33
N LYS A 240 15.34 13.21 9.29
CA LYS A 240 14.56 12.82 10.46
C LYS A 240 14.57 11.30 10.61
N GLU A 241 14.39 10.78 11.83
CA GLU A 241 14.74 9.38 12.20
C GLU A 241 14.14 8.30 11.26
N SER A 242 12.99 8.55 10.62
CA SER A 242 12.35 7.61 9.66
C SER A 242 12.09 8.19 8.26
N ILE A 243 12.46 9.45 8.01
CA ILE A 243 12.29 10.15 6.72
C ILE A 243 13.67 10.59 6.23
N PHE A 244 14.09 10.01 5.11
CA PHE A 244 15.41 10.25 4.53
C PHE A 244 15.29 11.19 3.33
N PRO A 245 15.84 12.42 3.40
CA PRO A 245 15.95 13.31 2.26
C PRO A 245 16.72 12.63 1.13
N ILE A 246 16.31 12.86 -0.12
CA ILE A 246 16.90 12.13 -1.25
C ILE A 246 18.40 12.38 -1.42
N LYS A 247 18.88 13.57 -1.05
CA LYS A 247 20.31 13.93 -1.04
C LYS A 247 21.17 13.02 -0.15
N ASP A 248 20.56 12.39 0.86
CA ASP A 248 21.25 11.54 1.85
C ASP A 248 21.13 10.05 1.49
N VAL A 249 20.43 9.71 0.40
CA VAL A 249 20.25 8.33 -0.07
C VAL A 249 21.24 8.05 -1.21
N PRO A 250 22.14 7.06 -1.07
CA PRO A 250 23.08 6.73 -2.14
C PRO A 250 22.36 6.20 -3.38
N LEU A 251 22.86 6.56 -4.56
CA LEU A 251 22.30 6.13 -5.86
C LEU A 251 23.08 4.97 -6.50
N GLU A 252 24.34 4.79 -6.09
CA GLU A 252 25.18 3.67 -6.53
C GLU A 252 24.68 2.34 -5.94
N ILE A 253 24.78 1.26 -6.73
CA ILE A 253 24.08 0.00 -6.42
C ILE A 253 24.55 -0.64 -5.11
N ASP A 254 25.85 -0.68 -4.87
CA ASP A 254 26.43 -1.37 -3.72
C ASP A 254 26.16 -0.55 -2.44
N ASP A 255 26.35 0.77 -2.52
CA ASP A 255 26.06 1.69 -1.42
C ASP A 255 24.57 1.73 -1.08
N LEU A 256 23.68 1.76 -2.08
CA LEU A 256 22.24 1.68 -1.88
C LEU A 256 21.81 0.34 -1.29
N THR A 257 22.45 -0.76 -1.69
CA THR A 257 22.17 -2.08 -1.13
C THR A 257 22.55 -2.12 0.35
N ASN A 258 23.75 -1.65 0.70
CA ASN A 258 24.21 -1.57 2.09
C ASN A 258 23.35 -0.62 2.93
N TRP A 259 22.98 0.53 2.36
CA TRP A 259 22.07 1.48 3.00
C TRP A 259 20.70 0.86 3.29
N LEU A 260 20.12 0.13 2.32
CA LEU A 260 18.84 -0.58 2.50
C LEU A 260 18.95 -1.69 3.55
N TYR A 261 20.05 -2.46 3.56
CA TYR A 261 20.30 -3.46 4.60
C TYR A 261 20.32 -2.82 5.98
N GLN A 262 21.02 -1.70 6.14
CA GLN A 262 21.09 -1.00 7.41
C GLN A 262 19.70 -0.56 7.91
N ARG A 263 18.83 -0.03 7.04
CA ARG A 263 17.45 0.34 7.41
C ARG A 263 16.63 -0.87 7.91
N PHE A 264 16.84 -2.03 7.31
CA PHE A 264 16.12 -3.25 7.71
C PHE A 264 16.72 -3.92 8.95
N ILE A 265 18.02 -3.75 9.20
CA ILE A 265 18.66 -4.15 10.47
C ILE A 265 18.13 -3.27 11.62
N GLU A 266 18.10 -1.94 11.43
CA GLU A 266 17.49 -1.04 12.43
C GLU A 266 16.02 -1.40 12.69
N LYS A 267 15.28 -1.76 11.64
CA LYS A 267 13.90 -2.22 11.76
C LYS A 267 13.78 -3.57 12.50
N GLU A 268 14.71 -4.49 12.32
CA GLU A 268 14.78 -5.73 13.09
C GLU A 268 14.93 -5.44 14.58
N ASP A 269 15.83 -4.53 14.96
CA ASP A 269 16.05 -4.15 16.35
C ASP A 269 14.80 -3.49 16.96
N LEU A 270 14.18 -2.57 16.22
CA LEU A 270 12.93 -1.91 16.62
C LEU A 270 11.79 -2.91 16.85
N LEU A 271 11.65 -3.89 15.95
CA LEU A 271 10.63 -4.94 16.07
C LEU A 271 10.92 -5.90 17.21
N SER A 272 12.19 -6.27 17.41
CA SER A 272 12.61 -7.13 18.51
C SER A 272 12.27 -6.48 19.85
N HIS A 273 12.62 -5.20 20.02
CA HIS A 273 12.25 -4.42 21.19
C HIS A 273 10.73 -4.33 21.38
N PHE A 274 9.97 -4.10 20.30
CA PHE A 274 8.51 -4.05 20.37
C PHE A 274 7.91 -5.40 20.80
N TYR A 275 8.40 -6.52 20.29
CA TYR A 275 7.89 -7.84 20.68
C TYR A 275 8.25 -8.23 22.11
N GLU A 276 9.36 -7.71 22.65
CA GLU A 276 9.75 -7.94 24.04
C GLU A 276 9.02 -7.03 25.03
N THR A 277 8.77 -5.77 24.66
CA THR A 277 8.31 -4.74 25.60
C THR A 277 6.87 -4.27 25.38
N GLY A 278 6.30 -4.51 24.19
CA GLY A 278 4.98 -4.00 23.78
C GLY A 278 4.97 -2.56 23.27
N ALA A 279 6.12 -1.89 23.18
CA ALA A 279 6.25 -0.53 22.64
C ALA A 279 7.54 -0.35 21.83
N PHE A 280 7.59 0.64 20.94
CA PHE A 280 8.85 1.05 20.31
C PHE A 280 9.70 1.86 21.30
N PRO A 281 11.04 1.90 21.13
CA PRO A 281 11.89 2.70 22.00
C PRO A 281 11.60 4.20 21.82
N PRO A 282 11.71 5.02 22.88
CA PRO A 282 11.51 6.47 22.78
C PRO A 282 12.62 7.13 21.94
N SER A 283 12.25 8.16 21.19
CA SER A 283 13.22 9.02 20.50
C SER A 283 14.15 9.73 21.50
N LYS A 284 15.33 10.15 21.04
CA LYS A 284 16.34 10.82 21.89
C LYS A 284 15.73 12.01 22.64
N GLY A 285 15.76 11.95 23.97
CA GLY A 285 15.26 12.99 24.86
C GLY A 285 13.81 12.82 25.33
N GLN A 286 13.09 11.80 24.85
CA GLN A 286 11.77 11.45 25.36
C GLN A 286 11.85 10.31 26.38
N LYS A 287 10.97 10.33 27.39
CA LYS A 287 10.85 9.25 28.39
C LYS A 287 10.02 8.08 27.88
N GLU A 288 9.07 8.35 26.98
CA GLU A 288 8.13 7.38 26.43
C GLU A 288 7.98 7.59 24.93
N ALA A 289 7.76 6.51 24.18
CA ALA A 289 7.53 6.60 22.75
C ALA A 289 6.12 7.15 22.48
N VAL A 290 6.06 8.28 21.77
CA VAL A 290 4.79 8.88 21.39
C VAL A 290 4.12 8.01 20.33
N SER A 291 2.86 7.65 20.60
CA SER A 291 2.01 6.88 19.70
C SER A 291 0.71 7.63 19.42
N ARG A 292 0.14 7.38 18.25
CA ARG A 292 -1.16 7.89 17.84
C ARG A 292 -2.05 6.73 17.45
N GLU A 293 -3.25 6.67 18.04
CA GLU A 293 -4.30 5.80 17.53
C GLU A 293 -4.84 6.34 16.21
N MET A 294 -4.82 5.49 15.19
CA MET A 294 -5.37 5.80 13.89
C MET A 294 -6.88 5.62 13.92
N THR A 295 -7.62 6.64 13.49
CA THR A 295 -9.09 6.61 13.52
C THR A 295 -9.67 6.84 12.13
N LEU A 296 -10.81 6.20 11.86
CA LEU A 296 -11.62 6.46 10.68
C LEU A 296 -12.94 7.10 11.11
N SER A 297 -13.35 8.16 10.41
CA SER A 297 -14.64 8.81 10.67
C SER A 297 -15.78 7.88 10.25
N ASN A 298 -16.60 7.45 11.22
CA ASN A 298 -17.77 6.62 10.96
C ASN A 298 -18.76 7.29 9.98
N MET A 299 -18.92 8.62 10.06
CA MET A 299 -19.74 9.38 9.12
C MET A 299 -19.16 9.34 7.71
N TRP A 300 -17.85 9.52 7.57
CA TRP A 300 -17.20 9.45 6.26
C TRP A 300 -17.28 8.04 5.66
N ILE A 301 -17.04 6.99 6.46
CA ILE A 301 -17.19 5.61 6.01
C ILE A 301 -18.64 5.36 5.57
N PHE A 302 -19.63 5.78 6.36
CA PHE A 302 -21.03 5.65 5.97
C PHE A 302 -21.30 6.31 4.62
N LEU A 303 -20.82 7.53 4.38
CA LEU A 303 -21.02 8.24 3.11
C LEU A 303 -20.39 7.51 1.92
N ILE A 304 -19.13 7.05 2.02
CA ILE A 304 -18.49 6.33 0.90
C ILE A 304 -19.14 4.96 0.64
N GLN A 305 -19.61 4.28 1.69
CA GLN A 305 -20.33 3.01 1.58
C GLN A 305 -21.69 3.23 0.92
N SER A 306 -22.48 4.19 1.39
CA SER A 306 -23.76 4.55 0.78
C SER A 306 -23.60 4.96 -0.67
N PHE A 307 -22.58 5.76 -0.99
CA PHE A 307 -22.26 6.11 -2.37
C PHE A 307 -21.95 4.89 -3.24
N ALA A 308 -21.16 3.94 -2.74
CA ALA A 308 -20.83 2.72 -3.47
C ALA A 308 -22.06 1.83 -3.75
N PHE A 309 -22.93 1.64 -2.75
CA PHE A 309 -24.15 0.85 -2.92
C PHE A 309 -25.17 1.53 -3.83
N LEU A 310 -25.39 2.84 -3.69
CA LEU A 310 -26.26 3.62 -4.56
C LEU A 310 -25.73 3.63 -6.00
N SER A 311 -24.41 3.81 -6.17
CA SER A 311 -23.77 3.72 -7.49
C SER A 311 -23.93 2.35 -8.12
N GLY A 312 -23.73 1.28 -7.35
CA GLY A 312 -23.90 -0.09 -7.83
C GLY A 312 -25.32 -0.36 -8.30
N TYR A 313 -26.32 0.08 -7.52
CA TYR A 313 -27.72 -0.03 -7.89
C TYR A 313 -28.04 0.79 -9.15
N MET A 314 -27.59 2.04 -9.22
CA MET A 314 -27.76 2.90 -10.40
C MET A 314 -27.19 2.24 -11.66
N TRP A 315 -25.93 1.81 -11.62
CA TRP A 315 -25.27 1.17 -12.77
C TRP A 315 -25.93 -0.14 -13.17
N TYR A 316 -26.38 -0.96 -12.20
CA TYR A 316 -27.16 -2.16 -12.49
C TYR A 316 -28.42 -1.83 -13.29
N ASN A 317 -29.22 -0.84 -12.87
CA ASN A 317 -30.43 -0.44 -13.58
C ASN A 317 -30.13 0.10 -14.99
N ILE A 318 -29.07 0.90 -15.14
CA ILE A 318 -28.64 1.41 -16.45
C ILE A 318 -28.29 0.25 -17.39
N ILE A 319 -27.49 -0.71 -16.92
CA ILE A 319 -27.05 -1.86 -17.72
C ILE A 319 -28.25 -2.76 -18.07
N GLN A 320 -29.15 -3.01 -17.12
CA GLN A 320 -30.38 -3.78 -17.34
C GLN A 320 -31.28 -3.12 -18.39
N TYR A 321 -31.46 -1.80 -18.32
CA TYR A 321 -32.25 -1.05 -19.30
C TYR A 321 -31.69 -1.22 -20.72
N PHE A 322 -30.37 -1.05 -20.90
CA PHE A 322 -29.73 -1.27 -22.19
C PHE A 322 -29.81 -2.72 -22.65
N TYR A 323 -29.67 -3.68 -21.74
CA TYR A 323 -29.79 -5.10 -22.06
C TYR A 323 -31.17 -5.43 -22.64
N HIS A 324 -32.25 -5.02 -21.96
CA HIS A 324 -33.62 -5.23 -22.41
C HIS A 324 -33.98 -4.47 -23.70
N TYR A 325 -33.30 -3.35 -23.97
CA TYR A 325 -33.53 -2.60 -25.19
C TYR A 325 -32.81 -3.21 -26.40
N LEU A 326 -31.67 -3.88 -26.18
CA LEU A 326 -30.81 -4.41 -27.25
C LEU A 326 -31.01 -5.90 -27.54
N PHE A 327 -31.56 -6.69 -26.60
CA PHE A 327 -31.73 -8.14 -26.70
C PHE A 327 -33.13 -8.57 -26.25
#